data_AF-A0A2D5UTS9-F1
#
_entry.id   AF-A0A2D5UTS9-F1
#
_cell.length_a   1.000
_cell.length_b   1.000
_cell.length_c   1.000
_cell.angle_alpha   90.00
_cell.angle_beta   90.00
_cell.angle_gamma   90.00
#
_symmetry.space_group_name_H-M   'P 1'
#
loop_
_entity.id
_entity.type
_entity.pdbx_description
1 polymer ?
#
loop_
_entity_poly.entity_id
_entity_poly.type
_entity_poly.pdbx_seq_one_letter_code
_entity_poly.pdbx_strand_id
1 'polypeptide(L)'
;MAEEKVYRCLNPVGIGSPVDTFPLAPRLNTIDGKEIYFSICGEPDITIPLEKRLKSDYPNVNWKVKKTYGPAPIPLSEEEMKTADALIQAVAW
;
A
#
# COMPACT_ATOMS: atom_id res chain seq x y z
N MET A 1 -23.44 -42.84 7.48
CA MET A 1 -23.14 -41.45 7.07
C MET A 1 -22.20 -41.54 5.89
N ALA A 2 -22.58 -40.99 4.73
CA ALA A 2 -21.73 -41.00 3.54
C ALA A 2 -20.60 -39.97 3.73
N GLU A 3 -19.35 -40.38 3.52
CA GLU A 3 -18.19 -39.48 3.57
C GLU A 3 -18.34 -38.37 2.52
N GLU A 4 -18.13 -37.10 2.94
CA GLU A 4 -18.14 -35.96 2.02
C GLU A 4 -17.00 -36.10 0.99
N LYS A 5 -17.33 -35.90 -0.28
CA LYS A 5 -16.41 -36.10 -1.39
C LYS A 5 -15.35 -34.99 -1.41
N VAL A 6 -14.13 -35.33 -1.00
CA VAL A 6 -12.99 -34.38 -1.01
C VAL A 6 -12.45 -34.24 -2.44
N TYR A 7 -12.60 -33.06 -3.03
CA TYR A 7 -12.00 -32.71 -4.31
C TYR A 7 -10.59 -32.17 -4.09
N ARG A 8 -9.57 -32.85 -4.65
CA ARG A 8 -8.19 -32.36 -4.67
C ARG A 8 -7.90 -31.79 -6.04
N CYS A 9 -7.49 -30.52 -6.12
CA CYS A 9 -6.99 -29.91 -7.34
C CYS A 9 -5.46 -29.99 -7.34
N LEU A 10 -4.88 -30.32 -8.49
CA LEU A 10 -3.44 -30.17 -8.71
C LEU A 10 -3.20 -28.71 -9.07
N ASN A 11 -2.51 -27.96 -8.22
CA ASN A 11 -1.99 -26.65 -8.59
C ASN A 11 -0.84 -26.88 -9.59
N PRO A 12 -0.96 -26.46 -10.87
CA PRO A 12 0.08 -26.68 -11.87
C PRO A 12 1.41 -25.99 -11.53
N VAL A 13 1.39 -24.98 -10.64
CA VAL A 13 2.59 -24.26 -10.17
C VAL A 13 3.24 -24.95 -8.95
N GLY A 14 2.52 -25.87 -8.30
CA GLY A 14 2.93 -26.44 -7.01
C GLY A 14 2.83 -25.43 -5.86
N ILE A 15 3.23 -25.87 -4.67
CA ILE A 15 3.49 -24.98 -3.53
C ILE A 15 5.02 -24.92 -3.43
N GLY A 16 5.61 -23.79 -3.80
CA GLY A 16 7.05 -23.59 -3.64
C GLY A 16 7.44 -23.63 -2.17
N SER A 17 8.63 -24.14 -1.86
CA SER A 17 9.20 -23.99 -0.52
C SER A 17 9.26 -22.51 -0.15
N PRO A 18 8.93 -22.12 1.10
CA PRO A 18 9.11 -20.76 1.57
C PRO A 18 10.53 -20.29 1.27
N VAL A 19 10.67 -19.07 0.75
CA VAL A 19 11.96 -18.43 0.50
C VAL A 19 12.14 -17.28 1.47
N ASP A 20 13.37 -17.08 1.93
CA ASP A 20 13.70 -15.93 2.75
C ASP A 20 13.62 -14.65 1.91
N THR A 21 12.79 -13.69 2.34
CA THR A 21 12.64 -12.40 1.67
C THR A 21 13.41 -11.33 2.43
N PHE A 22 14.28 -10.59 1.73
CA PHE A 22 14.97 -9.42 2.27
C PHE A 22 14.34 -8.15 1.71
N PRO A 23 13.87 -7.22 2.55
CA PRO A 23 13.29 -5.99 2.05
C PRO A 23 14.40 -5.09 1.47
N LEU A 24 14.10 -4.40 0.37
CA LEU A 24 15.03 -3.45 -0.26
C LEU A 24 15.27 -2.19 0.59
N ALA A 25 14.39 -1.92 1.57
CA ALA A 25 14.50 -0.81 2.51
C ALA A 25 14.10 -1.27 3.92
N PRO A 26 14.63 -0.65 4.99
CA PRO A 26 14.17 -0.90 6.35
C PRO A 26 12.65 -0.74 6.44
N ARG A 27 11.97 -1.72 7.04
CA ARG A 27 10.54 -1.61 7.30
C ARG A 27 10.30 -0.73 8.52
N LEU A 28 9.22 0.04 8.48
CA LEU A 28 8.77 0.76 9.65
C LEU A 28 8.24 -0.24 10.69
N ASN A 29 8.68 -0.09 11.93
CA ASN A 29 8.15 -0.86 13.07
C ASN A 29 6.83 -0.29 13.58
N THR A 30 6.59 1.01 13.36
CA THR A 30 5.36 1.74 13.68
C THR A 30 5.20 2.92 12.72
N ILE A 31 3.96 3.40 12.57
CA ILE A 31 3.64 4.59 11.78
C ILE A 31 3.37 5.84 12.64
N ASP A 32 3.23 5.71 13.96
CA ASP A 32 2.99 6.86 14.82
C ASP A 32 4.13 7.88 14.77
N GLY A 33 3.80 9.15 14.58
CA GLY A 33 4.76 10.25 14.43
C GLY A 33 5.50 10.27 13.09
N LYS A 34 5.18 9.36 12.17
CA LYS A 34 5.84 9.26 10.85
C LYS A 34 5.24 10.21 9.83
N GLU A 35 6.08 10.70 8.93
CA GLU A 35 5.65 11.47 7.76
C GLU A 35 5.39 10.54 6.60
N ILE A 36 4.11 10.35 6.26
CA ILE A 36 3.68 9.45 5.19
C ILE A 36 3.01 10.25 4.07
N TYR A 37 3.50 10.06 2.85
CA TYR A 37 2.97 10.70 1.66
C TYR A 37 1.92 9.83 0.98
N PHE A 38 0.80 10.43 0.60
CA PHE A 38 -0.08 9.93 -0.45
C PHE A 38 0.31 10.58 -1.78
N SER A 39 0.75 9.77 -2.74
CA SER A 39 0.95 10.18 -4.14
C SER A 39 -0.10 9.44 -4.98
N ILE A 40 -1.20 10.13 -5.27
CA ILE A 40 -2.44 9.52 -5.79
C ILE A 40 -2.84 10.17 -7.11
N CYS A 41 -3.21 9.34 -8.08
CA CYS A 41 -3.82 9.74 -9.34
C CYS A 41 -5.16 9.03 -9.59
N GLY A 42 -5.87 9.43 -10.64
CA GLY A 42 -7.10 8.76 -11.08
C GLY A 42 -8.33 9.05 -10.23
N GLU A 43 -9.11 8.01 -9.97
CA GLU A 43 -10.50 8.15 -9.54
C GLU A 43 -10.67 8.55 -8.06
N PRO A 44 -11.49 9.59 -7.79
CA PRO A 44 -11.73 10.09 -6.45
C PRO A 44 -12.52 9.11 -5.56
N ASP A 45 -13.29 8.20 -6.15
CA ASP A 45 -14.25 7.36 -5.44
C ASP A 45 -13.58 6.31 -4.53
N ILE A 46 -12.34 5.94 -4.84
CA ILE A 46 -11.54 5.04 -4.00
C ILE A 46 -10.59 5.83 -3.11
N THR A 47 -9.93 6.84 -3.68
CA THR A 47 -8.86 7.57 -2.99
C THR A 47 -9.37 8.45 -1.85
N ILE A 48 -10.55 9.07 -2.00
CA ILE A 48 -11.12 9.93 -0.95
C ILE A 48 -11.56 9.14 0.29
N PRO A 49 -12.32 8.03 0.18
CA PRO A 49 -12.66 7.23 1.36
C PRO A 49 -11.43 6.63 2.05
N LEU A 50 -10.44 6.19 1.28
CA LEU A 50 -9.19 5.65 1.83
C LEU A 50 -8.43 6.70 2.66
N GLU A 51 -8.24 7.90 2.10
CA GLU A 51 -7.56 8.99 2.78
C GLU A 51 -8.28 9.37 4.09
N LYS A 52 -9.61 9.51 4.04
CA LYS A 52 -10.43 9.83 5.21
C LYS A 52 -10.31 8.77 6.30
N ARG A 53 -10.39 7.49 5.92
CA ARG A 53 -10.29 6.38 6.86
C ARG A 53 -8.90 6.32 7.51
N LEU A 54 -7.83 6.42 6.72
CA LEU A 54 -6.47 6.34 7.26
C LEU A 54 -6.15 7.51 8.19
N LYS A 55 -6.61 8.73 7.87
CA LYS A 55 -6.48 9.89 8.76
C LYS A 55 -7.28 9.75 10.06
N SER A 56 -8.43 9.08 10.01
CA SER A 56 -9.26 8.81 11.19
C SER A 56 -8.66 7.70 12.07
N ASP A 57 -8.24 6.60 11.45
CA ASP A 57 -7.72 5.42 12.15
C ASP A 57 -6.31 5.69 12.74
N TYR A 58 -5.53 6.58 12.11
CA TYR A 58 -4.16 6.91 12.53
C TYR A 58 -3.92 8.43 12.59
N PRO A 59 -4.46 9.10 13.63
CA PRO A 59 -4.37 10.56 13.77
C PRO A 59 -2.97 11.06 14.13
N ASN A 60 -2.11 10.19 14.67
CA ASN A 60 -0.74 10.54 15.08
C ASN A 60 0.27 10.50 13.92
N VAL A 61 -0.17 10.13 12.71
CA VAL A 61 0.65 10.11 11.50
C VAL A 61 0.57 11.49 10.84
N ASN A 62 1.72 12.03 10.42
CA ASN A 62 1.79 13.27 9.66
C ASN A 62 1.53 12.97 8.17
N TRP A 63 0.27 13.08 7.77
CA TRP A 63 -0.17 12.78 6.40
C TRP A 63 0.09 13.94 5.43
N LYS A 64 0.88 13.70 4.38
CA LYS A 64 1.07 14.62 3.24
C LYS A 64 0.33 14.08 2.03
N VAL A 65 -0.29 14.95 1.23
CA VAL A 65 -1.11 14.53 0.08
C VAL A 65 -0.69 15.26 -1.18
N LYS A 66 -0.38 14.49 -2.22
CA LYS A 66 -0.12 14.93 -3.59
C LYS A 66 -1.12 14.21 -4.48
N LYS A 67 -2.16 14.93 -4.89
CA LYS A 67 -3.27 14.38 -5.68
C LYS A 67 -3.37 15.05 -7.04
N THR A 68 -3.64 14.24 -8.06
CA THR A 68 -4.00 14.69 -9.41
C THR A 68 -5.16 13.86 -9.94
N TYR A 69 -5.90 14.42 -10.89
CA TYR A 69 -6.94 13.72 -11.65
C TYR A 69 -6.44 13.20 -12.99
N GLY A 70 -5.16 13.41 -13.30
CA GLY A 70 -4.50 12.81 -14.45
C GLY A 70 -4.20 11.32 -14.25
N PRO A 71 -3.68 10.64 -15.29
CA PRO A 71 -3.38 9.21 -15.24
C PRO A 71 -2.12 8.88 -14.42
N ALA A 72 -1.18 9.82 -14.28
CA ALA A 72 0.07 9.62 -13.57
C ALA A 72 0.06 10.28 -12.19
N PRO A 73 0.58 9.63 -11.13
CA PRO A 73 0.71 10.25 -9.81
C PRO A 73 1.75 11.35 -9.80
N ILE A 74 1.59 12.34 -8.92
CA ILE A 74 2.58 13.42 -8.75
C ILE A 74 3.76 12.86 -7.95
N PRO A 75 4.97 12.74 -8.55
CA PRO A 75 6.12 12.19 -7.85
C PRO A 75 6.54 13.09 -6.68
N LEU A 76 7.22 12.49 -5.70
CA LEU A 76 7.88 13.24 -4.64
C LEU A 76 9.09 13.99 -5.24
N SER A 77 9.36 15.19 -4.73
CA SER A 77 10.60 15.88 -5.01
C SER A 77 11.75 15.26 -4.22
N GLU A 78 12.99 15.56 -4.60
CA GLU A 78 14.18 15.07 -3.88
C GLU A 78 14.18 15.49 -2.41
N GLU A 79 13.66 16.68 -2.08
CA GLU A 79 13.58 17.15 -0.69
C GLU A 79 12.52 16.37 0.11
N GLU A 80 11.36 16.10 -0.50
CA GLU A 80 10.31 15.28 0.15
C GLU A 80 10.79 13.84 0.36
N MET A 81 11.57 13.29 -0.57
CA MET A 81 12.13 11.94 -0.42
C MET A 81 13.12 11.81 0.74
N LYS A 82 13.76 12.91 1.17
CA LYS A 82 14.68 12.89 2.31
C LYS A 82 13.96 12.84 3.65
N THR A 83 12.74 13.39 3.73
CA THR A 83 11.96 13.46 4.98
C THR A 83 10.84 12.43 5.06
N ALA A 84 10.39 11.90 3.92
CA ALA A 84 9.34 10.88 3.89
C ALA A 84 9.80 9.57 4.55
N ASP A 85 9.05 9.12 5.55
CA ASP A 85 9.24 7.81 6.17
C ASP A 85 8.58 6.69 5.32
N ALA A 86 7.50 7.01 4.60
CA ALA A 86 6.82 6.08 3.69
C ALA A 86 6.02 6.79 2.59
N LEU A 87 5.70 6.02 1.54
CA LEU A 87 4.88 6.45 0.41
C LEU A 87 3.75 5.45 0.15
N ILE A 88 2.53 5.96 0.05
CA ILE A 88 1.37 5.27 -0.51
C ILE A 88 1.17 5.81 -1.93
N GLN A 89 1.50 4.98 -2.92
CA GLN A 89 1.37 5.34 -4.33
C GLN A 89 0.15 4.66 -4.94
N ALA A 90 -0.74 5.44 -5.55
CA ALA A 90 -1.80 4.91 -6.41
C ALA A 90 -1.48 5.19 -7.86
N VAL A 91 -1.70 4.19 -8.70
CA VAL A 91 -1.46 4.26 -10.15
C VAL A 91 -2.77 3.90 -10.83
N ALA A 92 -3.25 4.77 -11.72
CA ALA A 92 -4.39 4.50 -12.60
C ALA A 92 -3.88 3.79 -13.86
N TRP A 93 -4.55 2.70 -14.25
CA TRP A 93 -4.24 1.88 -15.43
C TRP A 93 -5.37 1.95 -16.44
#